data_AF-A0A8J7PIK1-F1
#
_entry.id   AF-A0A8J7PIK1-F1
#
_cell.length_a   1.000
_cell.length_b   1.000
_cell.length_c   1.000
_cell.angle_alpha   90.00
_cell.angle_beta   90.00
_cell.angle_gamma   90.00
#
_symmetry.space_group_name_H-M   'P 1'
#
loop_
_entity.id
_entity.type
_entity.pdbx_description
1 polymer ?
#
loop_
_entity_poly.entity_id
_entity_poly.type
_entity_poly.pdbx_seq_one_letter_code
_entity_poly.pdbx_strand_id
1 'polypeptide(L)'
;MTERQRAAIGISLGAMLTFSLGAFAMDAKEQLKPVLNPEKYFGKAKLGYMAAQRCPEICAKLFCYCGCDVTDEHGSLLDCFTSDHGVDCYICQEEALVALQMKKEGKSLAEIQKVIDQSYEKQYPFDATEILLKYRRERLWQPQTEKPSSQGKAPGNKETKKSGADKYLDNTSSAMGKRTLPSGSASGANLGGCCGKHGAKKSK
;
A
#
# COMPACT_ATOMS: atom_id res chain seq x y z
N MET A 1 68.41 -38.87 56.41
CA MET A 1 67.65 -38.38 57.57
C MET A 1 66.66 -37.35 57.06
N THR A 2 65.44 -37.78 56.69
CA THR A 2 64.21 -37.66 57.52
C THR A 2 63.98 -36.20 57.91
N GLU A 3 63.12 -35.49 57.19
CA GLU A 3 61.68 -35.36 57.51
C GLU A 3 61.44 -33.95 58.05
N ARG A 4 60.52 -33.20 57.43
CA ARG A 4 59.68 -32.22 58.12
C ARG A 4 58.45 -31.92 57.27
N GLN A 5 57.32 -32.27 57.87
CA GLN A 5 55.97 -32.14 57.36
C GLN A 5 55.42 -30.69 57.43
N ARG A 6 54.27 -30.52 56.76
CA ARG A 6 53.13 -29.59 57.05
C ARG A 6 53.38 -28.10 56.71
N ALA A 7 52.40 -27.30 56.30
CA ALA A 7 50.96 -27.34 56.51
C ALA A 7 50.21 -26.63 55.35
N ALA A 8 48.94 -26.98 55.18
CA ALA A 8 47.97 -26.32 54.32
C ALA A 8 47.50 -24.97 54.89
N ILE A 9 47.26 -23.98 54.02
CA ILE A 9 46.34 -22.83 54.10
C ILE A 9 46.23 -22.38 52.62
N GLY A 10 45.13 -22.54 51.86
CA GLY A 10 43.82 -21.92 52.07
C GLY A 10 43.84 -20.47 51.55
N ILE A 11 42.80 -20.02 50.83
CA ILE A 11 42.60 -18.66 50.24
C ILE A 11 43.15 -18.55 48.81
N SER A 12 42.43 -18.10 47.79
CA SER A 12 41.01 -17.82 47.56
C SER A 12 40.91 -17.70 46.03
N LEU A 13 39.85 -18.24 45.44
CA LEU A 13 39.53 -18.06 44.02
C LEU A 13 39.43 -16.56 43.70
N GLY A 14 40.47 -15.99 43.08
CA GLY A 14 40.42 -14.69 42.44
C GLY A 14 39.79 -14.85 41.06
N ALA A 15 38.58 -14.32 40.93
CA ALA A 15 37.68 -14.45 39.79
C ALA A 15 38.35 -14.14 38.44
N MET A 16 38.34 -15.14 37.55
CA MET A 16 38.43 -14.92 36.10
C MET A 16 37.17 -14.18 35.68
N LEU A 17 37.25 -12.85 35.56
CA LEU A 17 36.26 -12.05 34.85
C LEU A 17 36.33 -12.41 33.37
N THR A 18 35.69 -13.53 33.01
CA THR A 18 35.24 -13.78 31.65
C THR A 18 34.12 -12.76 31.39
N PHE A 19 34.51 -11.56 30.95
CA PHE A 19 33.57 -10.62 30.36
C PHE A 19 33.07 -11.27 29.09
N SER A 20 31.96 -12.00 29.21
CA SER A 20 31.24 -12.57 28.10
C SER A 20 30.81 -11.41 27.20
N LEU A 21 31.53 -11.18 26.10
CA LEU A 21 31.03 -10.39 24.98
C LEU A 21 29.88 -11.20 24.36
N GLY A 22 28.71 -11.12 24.99
CA GLY A 22 27.53 -11.87 24.62
C GLY A 22 26.32 -10.95 24.56
N ALA A 23 25.96 -10.61 23.32
CA ALA A 23 24.66 -10.15 22.87
C ALA A 23 24.12 -8.82 23.44
N PHE A 24 24.14 -7.76 22.63
CA PHE A 24 23.00 -6.84 22.45
C PHE A 24 23.18 -6.04 21.14
N ALA A 25 23.10 -6.72 20.01
CA ALA A 25 22.72 -6.07 18.76
C ALA A 25 21.21 -6.29 18.58
N MET A 26 20.41 -5.62 19.42
CA MET A 26 18.99 -5.43 19.11
C MET A 26 18.95 -4.23 18.18
N ASP A 27 18.86 -4.53 16.88
CA ASP A 27 18.55 -3.60 15.82
C ASP A 27 17.34 -2.78 16.28
N ALA A 28 17.55 -1.48 16.56
CA ALA A 28 16.52 -0.56 16.99
C ALA A 28 15.63 -0.24 15.78
N LYS A 29 14.87 -1.24 15.33
CA LYS A 29 13.77 -1.07 14.40
C LYS A 29 12.73 -0.22 15.13
N GLU A 30 12.69 1.05 14.77
CA GLU A 30 11.70 2.04 15.17
C GLU A 30 10.32 1.37 15.38
N GLN A 31 9.78 1.47 16.60
CA GLN A 31 8.52 0.81 16.94
C GLN A 31 7.39 1.45 16.13
N LEU A 32 7.01 0.79 15.03
CA LEU A 32 5.93 1.25 14.16
C LEU A 32 4.58 1.19 14.88
N LYS A 33 3.72 2.16 14.58
CA LYS A 33 2.34 2.17 15.08
C LYS A 33 1.62 0.89 14.65
N PRO A 34 0.92 0.19 15.56
CA PRO A 34 0.24 -1.06 15.23
C PRO A 34 -0.98 -0.79 14.34
N VAL A 35 -1.11 -1.59 13.27
CA VAL A 35 -2.29 -1.60 12.41
C VAL A 35 -3.51 -2.09 13.18
N LEU A 36 -4.68 -1.47 12.95
CA LEU A 36 -5.94 -1.90 13.58
C LEU A 36 -6.29 -3.35 13.18
N ASN A 37 -6.98 -4.05 14.08
CA ASN A 37 -7.33 -5.47 13.87
C ASN A 37 -8.16 -5.66 12.58
N PRO A 38 -7.64 -6.36 11.55
CA PRO A 38 -8.34 -6.53 10.28
C PRO A 38 -9.66 -7.29 10.38
N GLU A 39 -9.85 -8.12 11.41
CA GLU A 39 -11.08 -8.90 11.63
C GLU A 39 -12.30 -8.03 11.95
N LYS A 40 -12.11 -6.73 12.22
CA LYS A 40 -13.19 -5.76 12.39
C LYS A 40 -13.86 -5.36 11.07
N TYR A 41 -13.20 -5.60 9.94
CA TYR A 41 -13.63 -5.10 8.63
C TYR A 41 -13.97 -6.26 7.68
N PHE A 42 -14.56 -5.91 6.53
CA PHE A 42 -14.94 -6.88 5.49
C PHE A 42 -14.47 -6.40 4.11
N GLY A 43 -14.54 -7.29 3.10
CA GLY A 43 -14.23 -6.94 1.71
C GLY A 43 -12.81 -6.39 1.54
N LYS A 44 -12.66 -5.37 0.68
CA LYS A 44 -11.35 -4.75 0.38
C LYS A 44 -10.74 -4.03 1.58
N ALA A 45 -11.55 -3.45 2.47
CA ALA A 45 -11.06 -2.88 3.72
C ALA A 45 -10.28 -3.92 4.52
N LYS A 46 -10.89 -5.08 4.81
CA LYS A 46 -10.20 -6.19 5.50
C LYS A 46 -8.88 -6.54 4.83
N LEU A 47 -8.89 -6.69 3.51
CA LEU A 47 -7.68 -7.04 2.75
C LEU A 47 -6.59 -5.96 2.86
N GLY A 48 -6.94 -4.68 2.82
CA GLY A 48 -6.04 -3.55 3.02
C GLY A 48 -5.38 -3.56 4.40
N TYR A 49 -6.18 -3.68 5.48
CA TYR A 49 -5.65 -3.78 6.85
C TYR A 49 -4.75 -5.02 7.02
N MET A 50 -5.16 -6.18 6.47
CA MET A 50 -4.32 -7.38 6.50
C MET A 50 -3.03 -7.20 5.68
N ALA A 51 -3.04 -6.38 4.63
CA ALA A 51 -1.85 -6.10 3.84
C ALA A 51 -0.88 -5.22 4.62
N ALA A 52 -1.36 -4.09 5.15
CA ALA A 52 -0.58 -3.20 5.99
C ALA A 52 0.01 -3.92 7.22
N GLN A 53 -0.75 -4.82 7.85
CA GLN A 53 -0.27 -5.61 9.00
C GLN A 53 0.87 -6.58 8.63
N ARG A 54 0.94 -7.07 7.39
CA ARG A 54 1.98 -8.01 6.92
C ARG A 54 3.24 -7.32 6.40
N CYS A 55 3.17 -6.04 6.06
CA CYS A 55 4.32 -5.26 5.60
C CYS A 55 4.34 -3.84 6.19
N PRO A 56 4.23 -3.67 7.51
CA PRO A 56 4.14 -2.35 8.14
C PRO A 56 5.39 -1.51 7.86
N GLU A 57 6.57 -2.14 7.79
CA GLU A 57 7.82 -1.45 7.46
C GLU A 57 7.87 -0.86 6.05
N ILE A 58 7.14 -1.45 5.09
CA ILE A 58 7.02 -0.91 3.74
C ILE A 58 5.98 0.19 3.72
N CYS A 59 4.79 -0.04 4.29
CA CYS A 59 3.74 0.98 4.34
C CYS A 59 4.19 2.25 5.08
N ALA A 60 5.05 2.15 6.09
CA ALA A 60 5.64 3.30 6.78
C ALA A 60 6.60 4.14 5.91
N LYS A 61 7.06 3.58 4.78
CA LYS A 61 7.99 4.21 3.83
C LYS A 61 7.32 4.55 2.49
N LEU A 62 5.99 4.47 2.42
CA LEU A 62 5.18 4.87 1.28
C LEU A 62 4.34 6.08 1.64
N PHE A 63 4.19 7.00 0.69
CA PHE A 63 3.20 8.06 0.75
C PHE A 63 1.87 7.54 0.21
N CYS A 64 0.75 7.99 0.78
CA CYS A 64 -0.58 7.66 0.29
C CYS A 64 -1.12 8.78 -0.59
N TYR A 65 -1.41 8.49 -1.85
CA TYR A 65 -1.83 9.51 -2.82
C TYR A 65 -3.32 9.86 -2.76
N CYS A 66 -4.05 9.39 -1.75
CA CYS A 66 -5.46 9.72 -1.58
C CYS A 66 -5.70 11.16 -1.08
N GLY A 67 -4.66 11.85 -0.58
CA GLY A 67 -4.76 13.21 -0.05
C GLY A 67 -4.98 13.30 1.47
N CYS A 68 -4.91 12.17 2.19
CA CYS A 68 -5.09 12.14 3.64
C CYS A 68 -4.00 12.87 4.44
N ASP A 69 -2.89 13.24 3.81
CA ASP A 69 -1.87 14.09 4.41
C ASP A 69 -2.38 15.51 4.68
N VAL A 70 -3.37 15.98 3.90
CA VAL A 70 -4.04 17.27 4.10
C VAL A 70 -5.28 17.11 4.98
N THR A 71 -6.07 16.06 4.78
CA THR A 71 -7.39 15.93 5.45
C THR A 71 -7.32 15.31 6.84
N ASP A 72 -6.34 14.45 7.10
CA ASP A 72 -6.21 13.64 8.32
C ASP A 72 -4.81 13.69 8.94
N GLU A 73 -3.93 14.54 8.42
CA GLU A 73 -2.54 14.72 8.87
C GLU A 73 -1.72 13.41 8.87
N HIS A 74 -2.03 12.48 7.95
CA HIS A 74 -1.27 11.24 7.78
C HIS A 74 0.08 11.49 7.10
N GLY A 75 1.15 10.94 7.69
CA GLY A 75 2.51 11.06 7.16
C GLY A 75 2.94 9.92 6.24
N SER A 76 2.25 8.78 6.29
CA SER A 76 2.57 7.59 5.51
C SER A 76 1.32 6.74 5.23
N LEU A 77 1.43 5.82 4.28
CA LEU A 77 0.39 4.83 4.01
C LEU A 77 0.05 3.98 5.24
N LEU A 78 1.02 3.72 6.13
CA LEU A 78 0.76 2.99 7.37
C LEU A 78 -0.26 3.72 8.25
N ASP A 79 -0.22 5.06 8.29
CA ASP A 79 -1.08 5.85 9.17
C ASP A 79 -2.56 5.64 8.85
N CYS A 80 -2.90 5.47 7.57
CA CYS A 80 -4.24 5.13 7.08
C CYS A 80 -4.84 3.86 7.68
N PHE A 81 -3.99 2.93 8.13
CA PHE A 81 -4.38 1.66 8.73
C PHE A 81 -4.17 1.62 10.26
N THR A 82 -3.65 2.71 10.83
CA THR A 82 -3.60 2.93 12.28
C THR A 82 -4.80 3.74 12.78
N SER A 83 -5.56 4.33 11.85
CA SER A 83 -6.88 4.93 12.02
C SER A 83 -7.92 4.17 11.20
N ASP A 84 -9.19 4.55 11.27
CA ASP A 84 -10.26 3.93 10.47
C ASP A 84 -10.32 4.45 9.01
N HIS A 85 -9.39 5.32 8.59
CA HIS A 85 -9.42 5.94 7.25
C HIS A 85 -9.39 4.90 6.12
N GLY A 86 -8.62 3.82 6.29
CA GLY A 86 -8.54 2.72 5.31
C GLY A 86 -9.83 1.92 5.11
N VAL A 87 -10.90 2.16 5.90
CA VAL A 87 -12.18 1.44 5.76
C VAL A 87 -12.87 1.77 4.44
N ASP A 88 -12.96 3.04 4.07
CA ASP A 88 -13.71 3.50 2.89
C ASP A 88 -12.81 4.13 1.80
N CYS A 89 -11.50 4.20 2.02
CA CYS A 89 -10.56 4.73 1.04
C CYS A 89 -10.00 3.64 0.10
N TYR A 90 -10.52 3.60 -1.12
CA TYR A 90 -10.07 2.66 -2.16
C TYR A 90 -8.57 2.79 -2.50
N ILE A 91 -8.04 4.01 -2.58
CA ILE A 91 -6.62 4.24 -2.91
C ILE A 91 -5.72 3.65 -1.81
N CYS A 92 -6.01 3.92 -0.53
CA CYS A 92 -5.28 3.32 0.60
C CYS A 92 -5.25 1.79 0.49
N GLN A 93 -6.42 1.18 0.25
CA GLN A 93 -6.58 -0.27 0.16
C GLN A 93 -5.73 -0.85 -0.98
N GLU A 94 -5.79 -0.27 -2.17
CA GLU A 94 -5.03 -0.76 -3.33
C GLU A 94 -3.52 -0.55 -3.18
N GLU A 95 -3.07 0.61 -2.70
CA GLU A 95 -1.64 0.87 -2.47
C GLU A 95 -1.03 -0.16 -1.50
N ALA A 96 -1.76 -0.49 -0.42
CA ALA A 96 -1.32 -1.52 0.53
C ALA A 96 -1.29 -2.93 -0.09
N LEU A 97 -2.28 -3.27 -0.92
CA LEU A 97 -2.33 -4.54 -1.61
C LEU A 97 -1.19 -4.69 -2.63
N VAL A 98 -0.92 -3.65 -3.41
CA VAL A 98 0.20 -3.58 -4.35
C VAL A 98 1.53 -3.71 -3.60
N ALA A 99 1.70 -2.98 -2.49
CA ALA A 99 2.90 -3.07 -1.66
C ALA A 99 3.15 -4.48 -1.12
N LEU A 100 2.11 -5.13 -0.59
CA LEU A 100 2.23 -6.53 -0.11
C LEU A 100 2.53 -7.49 -1.27
N GLN A 101 1.88 -7.32 -2.42
CA GLN A 101 2.10 -8.17 -3.58
C GLN A 101 3.55 -8.07 -4.06
N MET A 102 4.07 -6.86 -4.23
CA MET A 102 5.45 -6.64 -4.64
C MET A 102 6.47 -7.12 -3.60
N LYS A 103 6.16 -6.99 -2.30
CA LYS A 103 6.98 -7.59 -1.24
C LYS A 103 7.08 -9.12 -1.40
N LYS A 104 5.96 -9.79 -1.69
CA LYS A 104 5.93 -11.25 -1.91
C LYS A 104 6.73 -11.67 -3.15
N GLU A 105 6.78 -10.80 -4.16
CA GLU A 105 7.60 -10.98 -5.36
C GLU A 105 9.09 -10.67 -5.14
N GLY A 106 9.48 -10.27 -3.93
CA GLY A 106 10.88 -9.95 -3.59
C GLY A 106 11.38 -8.63 -4.17
N LYS A 107 10.48 -7.73 -4.56
CA LYS A 107 10.84 -6.39 -5.07
C LYS A 107 11.48 -5.55 -3.98
N SER A 108 12.44 -4.71 -4.38
CA SER A 108 13.09 -3.76 -3.49
C SER A 108 12.14 -2.62 -3.10
N LEU A 109 12.39 -1.98 -1.95
CA LEU A 109 11.59 -0.83 -1.50
C LEU A 109 11.60 0.32 -2.53
N ALA A 110 12.72 0.55 -3.23
CA ALA A 110 12.81 1.55 -4.29
C ALA A 110 11.88 1.22 -5.48
N GLU A 111 11.80 -0.05 -5.89
CA GLU A 111 10.86 -0.48 -6.94
C GLU A 111 9.41 -0.32 -6.50
N ILE A 112 9.09 -0.64 -5.23
CA ILE A 112 7.74 -0.48 -4.68
C ILE A 112 7.35 0.99 -4.66
N GLN A 113 8.20 1.87 -4.12
CA GLN A 113 7.97 3.32 -4.14
C GLN A 113 7.77 3.84 -5.56
N LYS A 114 8.59 3.38 -6.53
CA LYS A 114 8.42 3.76 -7.93
C LYS A 114 7.06 3.37 -8.48
N VAL A 115 6.63 2.12 -8.28
CA VAL A 115 5.34 1.64 -8.81
C VAL A 115 4.17 2.39 -8.19
N ILE A 116 4.18 2.59 -6.86
CA ILE A 116 3.14 3.36 -6.18
C ILE A 116 3.11 4.79 -6.71
N ASP A 117 4.24 5.49 -6.69
CA ASP A 117 4.31 6.88 -7.13
C ASP A 117 3.82 7.04 -8.57
N GLN A 118 4.29 6.22 -9.51
CA GLN A 118 3.89 6.32 -10.92
C GLN A 118 2.42 5.95 -11.16
N SER A 119 1.86 5.07 -10.34
CA SER A 119 0.47 4.61 -10.49
C SER A 119 -0.54 5.60 -9.93
N TYR A 120 -0.19 6.27 -8.82
CA TYR A 120 -1.16 7.04 -8.04
C TYR A 120 -0.89 8.56 -8.00
N GLU A 121 0.29 9.07 -8.41
CA GLU A 121 0.62 10.50 -8.31
C GLU A 121 -0.39 11.43 -9.02
N LYS A 122 -1.00 10.95 -10.12
CA LYS A 122 -1.99 11.72 -10.89
C LYS A 122 -3.35 11.83 -10.21
N GLN A 123 -3.62 10.99 -9.21
CA GLN A 123 -4.87 10.99 -8.45
C GLN A 123 -4.79 11.92 -7.23
N TYR A 124 -3.59 12.41 -6.90
CA TYR A 124 -3.39 13.32 -5.78
C TYR A 124 -4.12 14.64 -6.01
N PRO A 125 -5.05 15.04 -5.12
CA PRO A 125 -5.98 16.14 -5.40
C PRO A 125 -5.48 17.52 -4.99
N PHE A 126 -4.25 17.65 -4.48
CA PHE A 126 -3.71 18.90 -3.92
C PHE A 126 -2.38 19.32 -4.56
N ASP A 127 -1.96 20.56 -4.29
CA ASP A 127 -0.59 20.99 -4.54
C ASP A 127 0.40 20.25 -3.62
N ALA A 128 1.69 20.27 -3.98
CA ALA A 128 2.71 19.57 -3.22
C ALA A 128 2.81 20.09 -1.77
N THR A 129 2.47 19.22 -0.82
CA THR A 129 2.53 19.49 0.63
C THR A 129 3.93 19.26 1.19
N GLU A 130 4.21 19.77 2.37
CA GLU A 130 5.49 19.50 3.03
C GLU A 130 5.69 17.99 3.32
N ILE A 131 4.61 17.26 3.64
CA ILE A 131 4.65 15.80 3.84
C ILE A 131 5.05 15.09 2.53
N LEU A 132 4.43 15.45 1.41
CA LEU A 132 4.77 14.90 0.10
C LEU A 132 6.19 15.29 -0.33
N LEU A 133 6.61 16.53 -0.09
CA LEU A 133 7.97 16.99 -0.40
C LEU A 133 9.01 16.26 0.45
N LYS A 134 8.73 16.04 1.74
CA LYS A 134 9.57 15.24 2.63
C LYS A 134 9.71 13.81 2.10
N TYR A 135 8.60 13.15 1.79
CA TYR A 135 8.61 11.80 1.21
C TYR A 135 9.47 11.74 -0.06
N ARG A 136 9.31 12.69 -0.99
CA ARG A 136 10.08 12.75 -2.25
C ARG A 136 11.59 12.92 -2.03
N ARG A 137 12.01 13.59 -0.95
CA ARG A 137 13.43 13.73 -0.58
C ARG A 137 14.01 12.45 -0.01
N GLU A 138 13.20 11.69 0.74
CA GLU A 138 13.63 10.52 1.51
C GLU A 138 13.46 9.18 0.76
N ARG A 139 12.62 9.13 -0.28
CA ARG A 139 12.39 7.91 -1.08
C ARG A 139 13.66 7.47 -1.81
N LEU A 140 13.74 6.16 -2.05
CA LEU A 140 14.92 5.48 -2.57
C LEU A 140 15.01 5.46 -4.10
N TRP A 141 13.97 5.90 -4.81
CA TRP A 141 13.98 6.00 -6.27
C TRP A 141 13.91 7.45 -6.73
N GLN A 142 14.57 7.74 -7.84
CA GLN A 142 14.51 9.04 -8.49
C GLN A 142 13.98 8.90 -9.92
N PRO A 143 13.07 9.78 -10.36
CA PRO A 143 12.66 9.84 -11.75
C PRO A 143 13.90 10.12 -12.59
N GLN A 144 14.12 9.31 -13.62
CA GLN A 144 15.18 9.58 -14.57
C GLN A 144 14.80 10.88 -15.28
N THR A 145 15.46 12.00 -14.96
CA THR A 145 15.44 13.15 -15.85
C THR A 145 16.11 12.69 -17.12
N GLU A 146 15.39 12.65 -18.23
CA GLU A 146 15.97 12.30 -19.53
C GLU A 146 17.19 13.19 -19.77
N LYS A 147 18.38 12.62 -19.63
CA LYS A 147 19.61 13.27 -20.03
C LYS A 147 19.55 13.32 -21.57
N PRO A 148 19.66 14.48 -22.23
CA PRO A 148 19.64 14.52 -23.67
C PRO A 148 20.84 13.71 -24.18
N SER A 149 20.56 12.55 -24.76
CA SER A 149 21.54 11.74 -25.44
C SER A 149 22.07 12.54 -26.62
N SER A 150 23.33 12.94 -26.54
CA SER A 150 24.09 13.50 -27.64
C SER A 150 24.25 12.44 -28.72
N GLN A 151 23.40 12.48 -29.75
CA GLN A 151 23.67 11.87 -31.04
C GLN A 151 22.83 12.57 -32.10
N GLY A 152 23.40 13.62 -32.69
CA GLY A 152 22.92 14.15 -33.95
C GLY A 152 23.19 13.15 -35.07
N LYS A 153 22.18 12.88 -35.91
CA LYS A 153 22.15 13.30 -37.32
C LYS A 153 21.03 12.56 -38.07
N ALA A 154 19.95 13.27 -38.38
CA ALA A 154 19.02 12.95 -39.47
C ALA A 154 19.64 13.44 -40.81
N PRO A 155 19.09 13.12 -42.02
CA PRO A 155 17.78 12.51 -42.28
C PRO A 155 17.76 11.42 -43.39
N GLY A 156 16.62 10.74 -43.52
CA GLY A 156 16.31 9.90 -44.67
C GLY A 156 14.94 9.22 -44.57
N ASN A 157 13.95 9.81 -45.24
CA ASN A 157 12.54 9.38 -45.34
C ASN A 157 12.36 8.07 -46.14
N LYS A 158 11.49 7.15 -45.67
CA LYS A 158 10.51 6.46 -46.52
C LYS A 158 9.44 5.71 -45.71
N GLU A 159 8.19 6.01 -46.02
CA GLU A 159 6.97 5.28 -45.63
C GLU A 159 6.96 3.84 -46.20
N THR A 160 6.46 2.85 -45.46
CA THR A 160 5.13 2.22 -45.68
C THR A 160 4.88 0.94 -44.83
N LYS A 161 3.68 0.92 -44.22
CA LYS A 161 2.71 -0.16 -43.93
C LYS A 161 3.08 -1.48 -43.18
N LYS A 162 2.43 -1.58 -41.99
CA LYS A 162 1.39 -2.54 -41.53
C LYS A 162 1.75 -4.04 -41.32
N SER A 163 1.69 -4.50 -40.06
CA SER A 163 0.68 -5.46 -39.51
C SER A 163 1.13 -6.18 -38.21
N GLY A 164 0.16 -6.53 -37.34
CA GLY A 164 0.28 -7.48 -36.21
C GLY A 164 0.37 -6.81 -34.83
N ALA A 165 -0.74 -6.66 -34.08
CA ALA A 165 -1.15 -7.55 -32.96
C ALA A 165 -0.06 -7.56 -31.84
N ASP A 166 -0.27 -6.95 -30.67
CA ASP A 166 -1.09 -7.53 -29.61
C ASP A 166 -1.63 -6.51 -28.58
N LYS A 167 -2.69 -6.96 -27.92
CA LYS A 167 -3.62 -6.24 -27.05
C LYS A 167 -3.03 -5.92 -25.67
N TYR A 168 -3.15 -4.67 -25.23
CA TYR A 168 -3.30 -4.35 -23.82
C TYR A 168 -4.43 -3.34 -23.68
N LEU A 169 -5.53 -3.75 -23.04
CA LEU A 169 -6.77 -2.98 -22.91
C LEU A 169 -6.62 -1.92 -21.83
N ASP A 170 -6.67 -0.68 -22.27
CA ASP A 170 -7.03 0.52 -21.54
C ASP A 170 -8.53 0.52 -21.19
N ASN A 171 -8.88 0.81 -19.94
CA ASN A 171 -10.27 1.06 -19.54
C ASN A 171 -10.46 2.47 -18.97
N THR A 172 -10.15 3.47 -19.77
CA THR A 172 -10.59 4.84 -19.48
C THR A 172 -11.76 5.20 -20.38
N SER A 173 -12.97 5.36 -19.83
CA SER A 173 -13.81 6.55 -20.06
C SER A 173 -15.21 6.42 -19.47
N SER A 174 -15.50 7.35 -18.56
CA SER A 174 -16.82 7.96 -18.41
C SER A 174 -17.37 8.43 -19.76
N ALA A 175 -18.62 8.10 -20.09
CA ALA A 175 -19.59 8.97 -20.78
C ALA A 175 -20.78 8.16 -21.34
N MET A 176 -21.89 8.13 -20.60
CA MET A 176 -23.24 7.91 -21.14
C MET A 176 -24.10 8.98 -20.48
N GLY A 177 -24.76 9.90 -21.16
CA GLY A 177 -25.39 9.85 -22.47
C GLY A 177 -26.81 10.37 -22.25
N LYS A 178 -27.07 11.63 -22.61
CA LYS A 178 -28.34 12.33 -22.38
C LYS A 178 -29.48 11.58 -23.06
N ARG A 179 -30.53 11.21 -22.31
CA ARG A 179 -31.77 10.65 -22.88
C ARG A 179 -32.74 11.78 -23.19
N THR A 180 -33.08 11.90 -24.46
CA THR A 180 -34.15 12.77 -24.98
C THR A 180 -35.50 12.10 -24.73
N LEU A 181 -36.46 12.89 -24.22
CA LEU A 181 -37.87 12.54 -24.03
C LEU A 181 -38.63 12.55 -25.36
N PRO A 182 -39.47 11.54 -25.69
CA PRO A 182 -40.50 11.69 -26.71
C PRO A 182 -41.83 12.17 -26.09
N SER A 183 -42.42 13.20 -26.69
CA SER A 183 -43.77 13.69 -26.45
C SER A 183 -44.80 12.89 -27.26
N GLY A 184 -45.92 12.54 -26.64
CA GLY A 184 -47.05 11.89 -27.32
C GLY A 184 -48.17 11.53 -26.34
N SER A 185 -49.18 12.40 -26.24
CA SER A 185 -50.41 12.20 -25.47
C SER A 185 -51.38 11.27 -26.21
N ALA A 186 -51.95 10.28 -25.52
CA ALA A 186 -53.38 10.23 -25.16
C ALA A 186 -53.93 8.80 -24.97
N SER A 187 -54.69 8.67 -23.87
CA SER A 187 -55.85 7.79 -23.66
C SER A 187 -55.64 6.31 -23.29
N GLY A 188 -56.17 5.94 -22.11
CA GLY A 188 -56.66 4.58 -21.85
C GLY A 188 -56.31 4.02 -20.46
N ALA A 189 -57.32 3.94 -19.59
CA ALA A 189 -57.27 3.43 -18.23
C ALA A 189 -56.82 1.95 -18.11
N ASN A 190 -56.07 1.61 -17.04
CA ASN A 190 -56.47 0.58 -16.06
C ASN A 190 -55.55 0.58 -14.82
N LEU A 191 -56.15 0.69 -13.64
CA LEU A 191 -55.51 0.52 -12.33
C LEU A 191 -55.41 -0.98 -12.05
N GLY A 192 -54.19 -1.51 -11.88
CA GLY A 192 -53.97 -2.95 -11.67
C GLY A 192 -52.77 -3.27 -10.77
N GLY A 193 -53.00 -3.25 -9.47
CA GLY A 193 -52.50 -4.19 -8.45
C GLY A 193 -51.01 -4.58 -8.39
N CYS A 194 -50.27 -3.95 -7.47
CA CYS A 194 -49.06 -4.53 -6.86
C CYS A 194 -49.42 -5.16 -5.50
N CYS A 195 -49.62 -6.49 -5.44
CA CYS A 195 -49.37 -7.28 -4.22
C CYS A 195 -49.26 -8.78 -4.54
N GLY A 196 -48.07 -9.35 -4.33
CA GLY A 196 -47.84 -10.79 -4.33
C GLY A 196 -48.20 -11.37 -2.95
N LYS A 197 -49.21 -12.25 -2.91
CA LYS A 197 -49.62 -13.01 -1.72
C LYS A 197 -48.67 -14.19 -1.50
N HIS A 198 -48.02 -14.24 -0.33
CA HIS A 198 -47.52 -15.50 0.23
C HIS A 198 -48.68 -16.25 0.92
N GLY A 199 -48.88 -17.51 0.54
CA GLY A 199 -49.93 -18.37 1.06
C GLY A 199 -49.67 -18.85 2.49
N ALA A 200 -50.72 -18.78 3.32
CA ALA A 200 -50.75 -19.38 4.65
C ALA A 200 -51.81 -20.50 4.68
N LYS A 201 -51.39 -21.68 5.12
CA LYS A 201 -52.20 -22.88 5.38
C LYS A 201 -53.04 -22.73 6.65
N LYS A 202 -54.27 -23.26 6.65
CA LYS A 202 -55.00 -23.88 7.80
C LYS A 202 -55.94 -24.91 7.18
N SER A 203 -55.96 -26.22 7.46
CA SER A 203 -55.95 -27.05 8.68
C SER A 203 -57.24 -26.96 9.52
N LYS A 204 -57.96 -28.10 9.48
CA LYS A 204 -59.18 -28.56 10.19
C LYS A 204 -60.50 -27.87 9.87
#